data_AF-A0A1U7UM29-F1
#
_entry.id   AF-A0A1U7UM29-F1
#
_cell.length_a   1.000
_cell.length_b   1.000
_cell.length_c   1.000
_cell.angle_alpha   90.00
_cell.angle_beta   90.00
_cell.angle_gamma   90.00
#
_symmetry.space_group_name_H-M   'P 1'
#
loop_
_entity.id
_entity.type
_entity.pdbx_description
1 polymer ?
#
loop_
_entity_poly.entity_id
_entity_poly.type
_entity_poly.pdbx_seq_one_letter_code
_entity_poly.pdbx_strand_id
1 'polypeptide(L)'
;MTSSEAVGPSRPLLPRRLTSMSGRKRPHLRPDAEPDPDLPGGGLHRCLACARYFIDSANLKTHFRSKDHKKRLKQLSVEPYSQEEAERAAGMGSYVPPKRLAVPTEVSTEVPEMDTST
;
A
#
# COMPACT_ATOMS: atom_id res chain seq x y z
N MET A 1 59.22 -17.48 -9.28
CA MET A 1 58.72 -16.38 -8.41
C MET A 1 57.23 -16.22 -8.68
N THR A 2 56.40 -17.06 -8.06
CA THR A 2 54.93 -16.98 -8.21
C THR A 2 54.40 -16.12 -7.07
N SER A 3 54.14 -14.85 -7.36
CA SER A 3 53.53 -13.91 -6.42
C SER A 3 52.14 -14.41 -6.03
N SER A 4 51.97 -14.71 -4.74
CA SER A 4 50.70 -15.08 -4.15
C SER A 4 50.02 -13.79 -3.68
N GLU A 5 49.08 -13.28 -4.47
CA GLU A 5 48.26 -12.14 -4.05
C GLU A 5 47.05 -12.66 -3.26
N ALA A 6 47.01 -12.31 -1.98
CA ALA A 6 45.91 -12.63 -1.09
C ALA A 6 44.71 -11.72 -1.40
N VAL A 7 43.67 -12.28 -2.03
CA VAL A 7 42.36 -11.64 -2.14
C VAL A 7 41.65 -11.77 -0.79
N GLY A 8 41.63 -10.68 -0.01
CA GLY A 8 40.88 -10.61 1.24
C GLY A 8 39.37 -10.78 1.02
N PRO A 9 38.61 -11.33 1.99
CA PRO A 9 37.19 -11.58 1.81
C PRO A 9 36.43 -10.26 1.71
N SER A 10 35.74 -10.09 0.59
CA SER A 10 34.78 -9.03 0.32
C SER A 10 33.78 -8.94 1.48
N ARG A 11 33.81 -7.84 2.25
CA ARG A 11 32.80 -7.60 3.31
C ARG A 11 31.41 -7.69 2.67
N PRO A 12 30.54 -8.61 3.09
CA PRO A 12 29.20 -8.66 2.55
C PRO A 12 28.48 -7.36 2.93
N LEU A 13 27.88 -6.71 1.93
CA LEU A 13 26.96 -5.60 2.16
C LEU A 13 25.77 -6.14 2.95
N LEU A 14 25.78 -5.95 4.27
CA LEU A 14 24.62 -6.28 5.11
C LEU A 14 23.42 -5.46 4.59
N PRO A 15 22.28 -6.10 4.29
CA PRO A 15 21.08 -5.36 3.90
C PRO A 15 20.65 -4.44 5.05
N ARG A 16 20.13 -3.25 4.71
CA ARG A 16 19.53 -2.29 5.65
C ARG A 16 18.65 -3.06 6.64
N ARG A 17 18.93 -2.91 7.95
CA ARG A 17 18.18 -3.52 9.03
C ARG A 17 16.67 -3.38 8.77
N LEU A 18 16.01 -4.50 8.48
CA LEU A 18 14.56 -4.60 8.52
C LEU A 18 14.18 -4.48 10.00
N THR A 19 13.91 -3.26 10.44
CA THR A 19 13.31 -3.03 11.76
C THR A 19 12.03 -3.87 11.80
N SER A 20 11.89 -4.74 12.79
CA SER A 20 10.71 -5.56 13.04
C SER A 20 9.44 -4.72 12.89
N MET A 21 8.68 -4.92 11.80
CA MET A 21 7.45 -4.19 11.47
C MET A 21 6.20 -4.89 12.06
N SER A 22 6.33 -5.62 13.16
CA SER A 22 5.17 -6.15 13.87
C SER A 22 4.55 -5.05 14.75
N GLY A 23 3.57 -4.33 14.20
CA GLY A 23 2.55 -3.67 15.03
C GLY A 23 2.36 -2.16 14.90
N ARG A 24 2.95 -1.48 13.91
CA ARG A 24 2.49 -0.12 13.59
C ARG A 24 1.13 -0.22 12.89
N LYS A 25 0.05 -0.18 13.67
CA LYS A 25 -1.31 0.09 13.15
C LYS A 25 -1.14 1.26 12.18
N ARG A 26 -1.48 1.08 10.90
CA ARG A 26 -1.40 2.17 9.92
C ARG A 26 -2.25 3.31 10.50
N PRO A 27 -1.70 4.52 10.68
CA PRO A 27 -2.50 5.60 11.23
C PRO A 27 -3.73 5.75 10.34
N HIS A 28 -4.91 5.61 10.94
CA HIS A 28 -6.18 5.88 10.29
C HIS A 28 -6.17 7.36 9.92
N LEU A 29 -5.94 7.64 8.64
CA LEU A 29 -5.71 8.99 8.13
C LEU A 29 -7.04 9.74 8.10
N ARG A 30 -7.17 10.76 8.95
CA ARG A 30 -8.33 11.64 9.09
C ARG A 30 -8.69 12.29 7.75
N PRO A 31 -9.99 12.38 7.40
CA PRO A 31 -10.47 13.17 6.26
C PRO A 31 -10.15 14.67 6.39
N ASP A 32 -10.01 15.15 7.63
CA ASP A 32 -9.72 16.55 7.98
C ASP A 32 -8.20 16.79 8.17
N ALA A 33 -7.39 16.28 7.25
CA ALA A 33 -5.96 16.58 7.28
C ALA A 33 -5.75 18.03 6.85
N GLU A 34 -5.11 18.83 7.71
CA GLU A 34 -4.58 20.13 7.31
C GLU A 34 -3.71 19.94 6.05
N PRO A 35 -3.81 20.84 5.06
CA PRO A 35 -3.07 20.70 3.83
C PRO A 35 -1.58 20.75 4.12
N ASP A 36 -0.93 19.60 4.04
CA ASP A 36 0.50 19.45 4.28
C ASP A 36 1.26 19.94 3.04
N PRO A 37 2.09 21.00 3.15
CA PRO A 37 2.81 21.56 2.01
C PRO A 37 3.94 20.67 1.49
N ASP A 38 4.35 19.62 2.22
CA ASP A 38 5.38 18.67 1.81
C ASP A 38 4.82 17.60 0.86
N LEU A 39 3.50 17.39 0.87
CA LEU A 39 2.81 16.40 0.05
C LEU A 39 2.23 17.03 -1.24
N PRO A 40 2.32 16.34 -2.39
CA PRO A 40 1.80 16.88 -3.64
C PRO A 40 0.27 17.05 -3.56
N GLY A 41 -0.21 18.21 -4.01
CA GLY A 41 -1.63 18.58 -3.94
C GLY A 41 -2.14 18.83 -2.51
N GLY A 42 -1.25 19.16 -1.57
CA GLY A 42 -1.60 19.46 -0.18
C GLY A 42 -2.17 18.24 0.56
N GLY A 43 -1.90 17.02 0.10
CA GLY A 43 -2.46 15.80 0.69
C GLY A 43 -3.97 15.58 0.43
N LEU A 44 -4.65 16.50 -0.26
CA LEU A 44 -6.09 16.49 -0.47
C LEU A 44 -6.52 15.43 -1.50
N HIS A 45 -5.72 15.27 -2.56
CA HIS A 45 -6.05 14.41 -3.68
C HIS A 45 -5.27 13.09 -3.63
N ARG A 46 -5.73 12.12 -2.83
CA ARG A 46 -5.07 10.80 -2.68
C ARG A 46 -5.94 9.60 -3.07
N CYS A 47 -5.30 8.54 -3.54
CA CYS A 47 -5.95 7.24 -3.72
C CYS A 47 -5.63 6.30 -2.55
N LEU A 48 -6.67 5.82 -1.85
CA LEU A 48 -6.52 4.92 -0.69
C LEU A 48 -5.95 3.55 -1.05
N ALA A 49 -6.41 2.96 -2.15
CA ALA A 49 -5.99 1.62 -2.59
C ALA A 49 -4.51 1.59 -3.01
N CYS A 50 -4.03 2.69 -3.60
CA CYS A 50 -2.68 2.81 -4.13
C CYS A 50 -1.71 3.55 -3.20
N ALA A 51 -2.19 4.21 -2.14
CA ALA A 51 -1.40 5.06 -1.24
C ALA A 51 -0.54 6.11 -1.99
N ARG A 52 -1.12 6.72 -3.03
CA ARG A 52 -0.47 7.75 -3.86
C ARG A 52 -1.22 9.06 -3.75
N TYR A 53 -0.46 10.15 -3.68
CA TYR A 53 -0.94 11.53 -3.70
C TYR A 53 -0.82 12.09 -5.12
N PHE A 54 -1.78 12.93 -5.49
CA PHE A 54 -1.89 13.58 -6.78
C PHE A 54 -2.06 15.08 -6.57
N ILE A 55 -1.71 15.86 -7.60
CA ILE A 55 -1.75 17.32 -7.53
C ILE A 55 -3.18 17.84 -7.75
N ASP A 56 -3.95 17.21 -8.65
CA ASP A 56 -5.30 17.64 -9.03
C ASP A 56 -6.34 16.53 -8.89
N SER A 57 -7.60 16.94 -8.73
CA SER A 57 -8.77 16.05 -8.82
C SER A 57 -8.93 15.40 -10.20
N ALA A 58 -8.51 16.07 -11.29
CA ALA A 58 -8.52 15.51 -12.64
C ALA A 58 -7.57 14.31 -12.77
N ASN A 59 -6.37 14.42 -12.20
CA ASN A 59 -5.38 13.35 -12.16
C ASN A 59 -5.82 12.15 -11.31
N LEU A 60 -6.59 12.38 -10.24
CA LEU A 60 -7.25 11.29 -9.51
C LEU A 60 -8.28 10.55 -10.37
N LYS A 61 -9.13 11.28 -11.11
CA LYS A 61 -10.15 10.67 -11.98
C LYS A 61 -9.52 9.83 -13.08
N THR A 62 -8.42 10.27 -13.68
CA THR A 62 -7.68 9.47 -14.67
C THR A 62 -6.99 8.27 -14.02
N HIS A 63 -6.47 8.41 -12.80
CA HIS A 63 -5.91 7.29 -12.02
C HIS A 63 -6.93 6.18 -11.78
N PHE A 64 -8.17 6.48 -11.39
CA PHE A 64 -9.21 5.45 -11.19
C PHE A 64 -9.52 4.64 -12.46
N ARG A 65 -9.39 5.26 -13.63
CA ARG A 65 -9.60 4.59 -14.94
C ARG A 65 -8.42 3.71 -15.36
N SER A 66 -7.23 3.95 -14.80
CA SER A 66 -5.98 3.26 -15.13
C SER A 66 -6.04 1.76 -14.82
N LYS A 67 -5.23 0.99 -15.56
CA LYS A 67 -5.13 -0.47 -15.38
C LYS A 67 -4.50 -0.82 -14.03
N ASP A 68 -3.53 -0.05 -13.56
CA ASP A 68 -2.84 -0.30 -12.30
C ASP A 68 -3.78 -0.17 -11.10
N HIS A 69 -4.66 0.83 -11.10
CA HIS A 69 -5.66 0.97 -10.05
C HIS A 69 -6.62 -0.23 -10.02
N LYS A 70 -7.16 -0.63 -11.18
CA LYS A 70 -8.06 -1.79 -11.30
C LYS A 70 -7.39 -3.09 -10.87
N LYS A 71 -6.11 -3.28 -11.21
CA LYS A 71 -5.32 -4.42 -10.74
C LYS A 71 -5.17 -4.41 -9.22
N ARG A 72 -4.93 -3.24 -8.61
CA ARG A 72 -4.78 -3.11 -7.16
C ARG A 72 -6.07 -3.44 -6.42
N LEU A 73 -7.23 -2.98 -6.92
CA LEU A 73 -8.53 -3.35 -6.36
C LEU A 73 -8.78 -4.87 -6.38
N LYS A 74 -8.39 -5.54 -7.46
CA LYS A 74 -8.48 -7.01 -7.56
C LYS A 74 -7.52 -7.74 -6.60
N GLN A 75 -6.37 -7.15 -6.28
CA GLN A 75 -5.45 -7.73 -5.29
C GLN A 75 -6.01 -7.58 -3.87
N LEU A 76 -6.62 -6.44 -3.56
CA LEU A 76 -7.18 -6.16 -2.24
C LEU A 76 -8.46 -6.97 -1.95
N SER A 77 -9.17 -7.43 -2.98
CA SER A 77 -10.33 -8.34 -2.81
C SER A 77 -9.94 -9.79 -2.54
N VAL A 78 -8.65 -10.11 -2.63
CA VAL A 78 -8.13 -11.41 -2.19
C VAL A 78 -7.55 -11.21 -0.79
N GLU A 79 -7.78 -12.18 0.08
CA GLU A 79 -7.17 -12.20 1.40
C GLU A 79 -5.63 -12.06 1.28
N PRO A 80 -5.00 -11.16 2.05
CA PRO A 80 -3.56 -11.01 2.01
C PRO A 80 -2.88 -12.29 2.51
N TYR A 81 -1.78 -12.67 1.85
CA TYR A 81 -0.98 -13.82 2.25
C TYR A 81 -0.56 -13.69 3.73
N SER A 82 -0.95 -14.69 4.52
CA SER A 82 -0.69 -14.72 5.95
C SER A 82 0.41 -15.73 6.29
N GLN A 83 1.08 -15.55 7.43
CA GLN A 83 2.12 -16.48 7.85
C GLN A 83 1.56 -17.88 8.14
N GLU A 84 0.34 -17.97 8.65
CA GLU A 84 -0.35 -19.25 8.86
C GLU A 84 -0.54 -20.01 7.54
N GLU A 85 -0.79 -19.30 6.43
CA GLU A 85 -0.88 -19.90 5.09
C GLU A 85 0.48 -20.47 4.65
N ALA A 86 1.58 -19.78 4.98
CA ALA A 86 2.94 -20.25 4.71
C ALA A 86 3.26 -21.55 5.45
N GLU A 87 2.92 -21.61 6.73
CA GLU A 87 3.15 -22.77 7.60
C GLU A 87 2.32 -23.98 7.16
N ARG A 88 1.07 -23.76 6.73
CA ARG A 88 0.23 -24.80 6.11
C ARG A 88 0.86 -25.33 4.82
N ALA A 89 1.36 -24.46 3.95
CA ALA A 89 2.05 -24.86 2.72
C ALA A 89 3.35 -25.64 2.99
N ALA A 90 4.03 -25.35 4.10
CA ALA A 90 5.21 -26.08 4.57
C ALA A 90 4.88 -27.43 5.25
N GLY A 91 3.61 -27.83 5.30
CA GLY A 91 3.15 -29.10 5.89
C GLY A 91 2.85 -29.04 7.40
N MET A 92 2.81 -27.84 7.99
CA MET A 92 2.51 -27.63 9.41
C MET A 92 1.05 -27.15 9.64
N GLY A 93 0.08 -27.67 8.88
CA GLY A 93 -1.34 -27.36 9.08
C GLY A 93 -2.30 -27.98 8.06
N SER A 94 -3.60 -27.72 8.20
CA SER A 94 -4.64 -28.19 7.27
C SER A 94 -4.88 -27.21 6.10
N TYR A 95 -5.23 -27.73 4.92
CA TYR A 95 -5.51 -26.93 3.73
C TYR A 95 -6.83 -26.16 3.89
N VAL A 96 -6.78 -24.84 3.71
CA VAL A 96 -7.95 -23.96 3.66
C VAL A 96 -7.88 -23.15 2.37
N PRO A 97 -8.93 -23.15 1.52
CA PRO A 97 -8.92 -22.37 0.28
C PRO A 97 -9.00 -20.86 0.59
N PRO A 98 -8.29 -20.01 -0.17
CA PRO A 98 -8.29 -18.57 0.04
C PRO A 98 -9.67 -17.97 -0.23
N LYS A 99 -10.20 -17.21 0.72
CA LYS A 99 -11.51 -16.57 0.60
C LYS A 99 -11.39 -15.25 -0.14
N ARG A 100 -12.32 -14.97 -1.06
CA ARG A 100 -12.49 -13.63 -1.63
C ARG A 100 -13.12 -12.73 -0.57
N LEU A 101 -12.40 -11.69 -0.16
CA LEU A 101 -12.92 -10.67 0.75
C LEU A 101 -13.68 -9.63 -0.08
N ALA A 102 -14.92 -9.35 0.29
CA ALA A 102 -15.67 -8.24 -0.28
C ALA A 102 -15.08 -6.94 0.26
N VAL A 103 -14.32 -6.21 -0.57
CA VAL A 103 -13.83 -4.88 -0.21
C VAL A 103 -14.99 -3.90 -0.41
N PRO A 104 -15.45 -3.18 0.63
CA PRO A 104 -16.45 -2.13 0.46
C PRO A 104 -15.85 -1.05 -0.44
N THR A 105 -16.44 -0.87 -1.61
CA THR A 105 -16.07 0.21 -2.54
C THR A 105 -17.11 1.32 -2.41
N GLU A 106 -17.21 1.92 -1.22
CA GLU A 106 -18.03 3.12 -1.01
C GLU A 106 -17.12 4.33 -0.88
N VAL A 107 -16.65 4.81 -2.02
CA VAL A 107 -16.15 6.19 -2.18
C VAL A 107 -16.97 6.81 -3.30
N SER A 108 -18.27 6.93 -3.06
CA SER A 108 -19.18 7.72 -3.86
C SER A 108 -19.50 8.98 -3.07
N THR A 109 -18.93 10.11 -3.52
CA THR A 109 -19.63 11.38 -3.67
C THR A 109 -20.68 11.73 -2.61
N GLU A 110 -20.27 12.36 -1.52
CA GLU A 110 -21.10 13.39 -0.90
C GLU A 110 -20.37 14.72 -1.03
N VAL A 111 -20.75 15.47 -2.06
CA VAL A 111 -20.54 16.91 -2.07
C VAL A 111 -21.74 17.43 -1.29
N PRO A 112 -21.58 17.99 -0.08
CA PRO A 112 -22.72 18.58 0.61
C PRO A 112 -23.23 19.73 -0.26
N GLU A 113 -24.43 19.56 -0.79
CA GLU A 113 -25.16 20.60 -1.49
C GLU A 113 -25.50 21.67 -0.45
N MET A 114 -24.75 22.77 -0.47
CA MET A 114 -25.00 23.93 0.36
C MET A 114 -26.31 24.59 -0.10
N ASP A 115 -27.38 24.37 0.66
CA ASP A 115 -28.60 25.16 0.53
C ASP A 115 -28.28 26.60 0.92
N THR A 116 -28.17 27.46 -0.10
CA THR A 116 -28.17 28.92 0.07
C THR A 116 -29.56 29.42 -0.33
N SER A 117 -30.54 29.15 0.52
CA SER A 117 -31.80 29.90 0.50
C SER A 117 -31.58 31.29 1.11
N THR A 118 -31.57 32.30 0.24
CA THR A 118 -31.82 33.71 0.59
C THR A 118 -33.30 34.03 0.51
#